data_AF-A0A3M2FVI6-F1
#
_entry.id   AF-A0A3M2FVI6-F1
#
_cell.length_a   1.000
_cell.length_b   1.000
_cell.length_c   1.000
_cell.angle_alpha   90.00
_cell.angle_beta   90.00
_cell.angle_gamma   90.00
#
_symmetry.space_group_name_H-M   'P 1'
#
loop_
_entity.id
_entity.type
_entity.pdbx_description
1 polymer ?
#
loop_
_entity_poly.entity_id
_entity_poly.type
_entity_poly.pdbx_seq_one_letter_code
_entity_poly.pdbx_strand_id
1 'polypeptide(L)' 'MLLHRPCFKRQGIGRRLLDAVEHARTSGASAVEAYPHADKGDDMGSLEAYVDAGFGPGRSAGKRQVVRLSL' A
#
# COMPACT_ATOMS: atom_id res chain seq x y z
N MET A 1 -5.93 1.58 -3.82
CA MET A 1 -5.67 0.15 -4.08
C MET A 1 -4.59 0.06 -5.14
N LEU A 2 -3.37 -0.35 -4.75
CA LEU A 2 -2.24 -0.52 -5.65
C LEU A 2 -2.18 -2.00 -6.03
N LEU A 3 -2.15 -2.33 -7.33
CA LEU A 3 -2.17 -3.71 -7.81
C LEU A 3 -1.23 -3.85 -9.00
N HIS A 4 -0.45 -4.93 -9.03
CA HIS A 4 0.34 -5.32 -10.20
C HIS A 4 0.04 -6.78 -10.57
N ARG A 5 0.14 -7.15 -11.85
CA ARG A 5 -0.09 -8.56 -12.23
C ARG A 5 0.98 -9.48 -11.61
N PRO A 6 0.68 -10.76 -11.33
CA PRO A 6 1.63 -11.70 -10.72
C PRO A 6 2.94 -11.83 -11.50
N CYS A 7 2.87 -11.77 -12.84
CA CYS A 7 4.04 -11.85 -13.72
C CYS A 7 5.04 -10.70 -13.54
N PHE A 8 4.65 -9.62 -12.86
CA PHE A 8 5.53 -8.49 -12.53
C PHE A 8 6.00 -8.49 -11.07
N LYS A 9 5.76 -9.58 -10.32
CA LYS A 9 6.32 -9.74 -8.97
C LYS A 9 7.85 -9.59 -9.01
N ARG A 10 8.40 -9.01 -7.94
CA ARG A 10 9.85 -8.78 -7.72
C ARG A 10 10.52 -7.80 -8.71
N GLN A 11 9.75 -7.12 -9.56
CA GLN A 11 10.29 -6.09 -10.48
C GLN A 11 10.28 -4.68 -9.86
N GLY A 12 10.09 -4.56 -8.54
CA GLY A 12 10.05 -3.26 -7.84
C GLY A 12 8.81 -2.41 -8.14
N ILE A 13 7.80 -2.94 -8.85
CA ILE A 13 6.57 -2.19 -9.20
C ILE A 13 5.83 -1.71 -7.95
N GLY A 14 5.70 -2.55 -6.92
CA GLY A 14 5.08 -2.15 -5.65
C GLY A 14 5.75 -0.91 -5.03
N ARG A 15 7.07 -0.80 -5.15
CA ARG A 15 7.83 0.37 -4.65
C ARG A 15 7.64 1.60 -5.53
N ARG A 16 7.59 1.46 -6.85
CA ARG A 16 7.26 2.58 -7.76
C ARG A 16 5.82 3.07 -7.60
N LEU A 17 4.90 2.19 -7.24
CA LEU A 17 3.52 2.58 -6.96
C LEU A 17 3.41 3.46 -5.71
N LEU A 18 4.43 3.50 -4.85
CA LEU A 18 4.52 4.48 -3.75
C LEU A 18 4.78 5.90 -4.27
N ASP A 19 5.27 6.10 -5.50
CA ASP A 19 5.37 7.44 -6.09
C ASP A 19 3.98 8.09 -6.27
N ALA A 20 2.92 7.27 -6.32
CA ALA A 20 1.55 7.76 -6.31
C ALA A 20 1.16 8.47 -5.00
N VAL A 21 1.90 8.22 -3.90
CA VAL A 21 1.72 8.92 -2.62
C VAL A 21 2.12 10.39 -2.75
N GLU A 22 3.25 10.68 -3.40
CA GLU A 22 3.68 12.06 -3.67
C GLU A 22 2.68 12.78 -4.59
N HIS A 23 2.13 12.07 -5.58
CA HIS A 23 1.05 12.63 -6.40
C HIS A 23 -0.20 12.96 -5.57
N ALA A 24 -0.62 12.07 -4.66
CA ALA A 24 -1.77 12.33 -3.78
C ALA A 24 -1.52 13.55 -2.87
N ARG A 25 -0.30 13.67 -2.33
CA ARG A 25 0.12 14.78 -1.49
C ARG A 25 0.09 16.11 -2.22
N THR A 26 0.72 16.17 -3.39
CA THR A 26 0.74 17.38 -4.23
C THR A 26 -0.67 17.77 -4.72
N SER A 27 -1.59 16.81 -4.79
CA SER A 27 -3.00 17.04 -5.11
C SER A 27 -3.86 17.49 -3.92
N GLY A 28 -3.27 17.67 -2.73
CA GLY A 28 -3.98 18.14 -1.53
C GLY A 28 -4.73 17.05 -0.75
N ALA A 29 -4.43 15.78 -0.98
CA ALA A 29 -4.99 14.71 -0.16
C ALA A 29 -4.45 14.81 1.28
N SER A 30 -5.33 14.65 2.27
CA SER A 30 -4.95 14.66 3.69
C SER A 30 -4.46 13.31 4.21
N ALA A 31 -4.73 12.23 3.47
CA ALA A 31 -4.26 10.89 3.79
C ALA A 31 -4.36 9.94 2.59
N VAL A 32 -3.61 8.85 2.64
CA VAL A 32 -3.71 7.69 1.74
C VAL A 32 -4.01 6.45 2.57
N GLU A 33 -5.02 5.70 2.16
CA GLU A 33 -5.36 4.40 2.75
C GLU A 33 -5.05 3.26 1.78
N ALA A 34 -4.39 2.23 2.28
CA ALA A 34 -4.12 0.99 1.57
C ALA A 34 -4.74 -0.20 2.30
N TYR A 35 -4.95 -1.28 1.55
CA TYR A 35 -5.72 -2.44 1.99
C TYR A 35 -4.95 -3.75 1.71
N PRO A 36 -3.69 -3.90 2.19
CA PRO A 36 -2.92 -5.12 2.01
C PRO A 36 -3.62 -6.36 2.56
N HIS A 37 -3.24 -7.52 2.04
CA HIS A 37 -3.59 -8.78 2.68
C HIS A 37 -2.88 -8.91 4.04
N ALA A 38 -3.62 -9.41 5.04
CA ALA A 38 -3.11 -9.55 6.40
C ALA A 38 -2.04 -10.65 6.52
N ASP A 39 -2.19 -11.76 5.78
CA ASP A 39 -1.44 -12.99 6.04
C ASP A 39 -0.32 -13.27 5.01
N LYS A 40 -0.50 -12.86 3.74
CA LYS A 40 0.46 -13.08 2.65
C LYS A 40 0.45 -11.91 1.69
N GLY A 41 1.63 -11.43 1.32
CA GLY A 41 1.79 -10.48 0.23
C GLY A 41 1.34 -11.10 -1.09
N ASP A 42 0.31 -10.53 -1.69
CA ASP A 42 -0.18 -10.89 -3.01
C ASP A 42 0.13 -9.79 -4.02
N ASP A 43 -0.69 -9.66 -5.06
CA ASP A 43 -0.57 -8.62 -6.08
C ASP A 43 -0.81 -7.20 -5.54
N MET A 44 -1.33 -7.09 -4.31
CA MET A 44 -1.53 -5.84 -3.57
C MET A 44 -0.38 -5.50 -2.61
N GLY A 45 0.65 -6.35 -2.52
CA GLY A 45 1.76 -6.17 -1.57
C GLY A 45 1.49 -6.72 -0.17
N SER A 46 2.55 -6.91 0.61
CA SER A 46 2.45 -7.33 2.01
C SER A 46 2.20 -6.13 2.93
N LEU A 47 1.61 -6.38 4.10
CA LEU A 47 1.49 -5.38 5.16
C LEU A 47 2.85 -4.74 5.50
N GLU A 48 3.89 -5.56 5.62
CA GLU A 48 5.27 -5.12 5.89
C GLU A 48 5.75 -4.07 4.90
N ALA A 49 5.49 -4.25 3.59
CA ALA A 49 5.91 -3.28 2.58
C ALA A 49 5.24 -1.90 2.73
N TYR A 50 4.02 -1.86 3.26
CA TYR A 50 3.35 -0.59 3.57
C TYR A 50 3.87 0.03 4.86
N VAL A 51 4.15 -0.79 5.88
CA VAL A 51 4.75 -0.33 7.14
C VAL A 51 6.14 0.27 6.88
N ASP A 52 6.97 -0.38 6.08
CA ASP A 52 8.28 0.13 5.65
C ASP A 52 8.17 1.44 4.86
N ALA A 53 7.05 1.65 4.17
CA ALA A 53 6.73 2.88 3.46
C ALA A 53 6.13 3.98 4.35
N GLY A 54 6.06 3.76 5.67
CA GLY A 54 5.58 4.73 6.65
C GLY A 54 4.06 4.70 6.89
N PHE A 55 3.33 3.75 6.31
CA PHE A 55 1.91 3.58 6.65
C PHE A 55 1.77 3.05 8.07
N GLY A 56 0.93 3.69 8.86
CA GLY A 56 0.57 3.24 10.20
C GLY A 56 -0.43 2.08 10.18
N PRO A 57 -0.45 1.27 11.25
CA PRO A 57 -1.43 0.21 11.40
C PRO A 57 -2.83 0.82 11.51
N GLY A 58 -3.76 0.34 10.67
CA GLY A 58 -5.18 0.67 10.78
C GLY A 58 -5.99 -0.53 11.27
N ARG A 59 -7.26 -0.59 10.86
CA ARG A 59 -8.21 -1.63 11.29
C ARG A 59 -8.13 -2.88 10.40
N SER A 60 -8.52 -4.02 10.94
CA SER A 60 -8.75 -5.22 10.14
C SER A 60 -10.12 -5.18 9.45
N ALA A 61 -10.17 -5.65 8.21
CA ALA A 61 -11.37 -5.77 7.40
C ALA A 61 -11.39 -7.15 6.73
N GLY A 62 -11.82 -8.17 7.48
CA GLY A 62 -11.76 -9.57 7.04
C GLY A 62 -10.31 -10.03 6.82
N LYS A 63 -9.99 -10.47 5.60
CA LYS A 63 -8.63 -10.93 5.22
C LYS A 63 -7.65 -9.80 4.90
N ARG A 64 -8.07 -8.55 5.05
CA ARG A 64 -7.29 -7.36 4.71
C ARG A 64 -7.01 -6.53 5.94
N GLN A 65 -5.85 -5.88 5.92
CA GLN A 65 -5.52 -4.84 6.87
C GLN A 65 -5.65 -3.49 6.20
N VAL A 66 -6.41 -2.59 6.82
CA VAL A 66 -6.40 -1.18 6.43
C VAL A 66 -5.16 -0.56 7.06
N VAL A 67 -4.37 0.13 6.26
CA VAL A 67 -3.22 0.92 6.74
C VAL A 67 -3.34 2.32 6.18
N ARG A 68 -2.81 3.30 6.92
CA ARG A 68 -3.02 4.71 6.59
C ARG A 68 -1.71 5.49 6.72
N LEU A 69 -1.48 6.36 5.73
CA LEU A 69 -0.42 7.36 5.75
C LEU A 69 -1.07 8.75 5.72
N SER A 70 -0.72 9.59 6.69
CA SER A 70 -1.08 11.01 6.68
C SER A 70 -0.07 11.78 5.82
N LEU A 71 -0.53 12.74 5.01
CA LEU A 71 0.29 13.44 4.01
C LEU A 71 0.55 14.92 4.36
#